data_AF-A0A2M8AHI5-F1
#
_entry.id   AF-A0A2M8AHI5-F1
#
_cell.length_a   1.000
_cell.length_b   1.000
_cell.length_c   1.000
_cell.angle_alpha   90.00
_cell.angle_beta   90.00
_cell.angle_gamma   90.00
#
_symmetry.space_group_name_H-M   'P 1'
#
loop_
_entity.id
_entity.type
_entity.pdbx_description
1 polymer ?
#
loop_
_entity_poly.entity_id
_entity_poly.type
_entity_poly.pdbx_seq_one_letter_code
_entity_poly.pdbx_strand_id
1 'polypeptide(L)'
;MKTLIVLFAALGIVVSLTSCVESNKKKQEIEVAPLEEKPVVKKDTIKKMNLLDEQAKMLGKVFGDVDTEEGRAFSKVNNYQDLLEQGNFSPDIKKHLYEQYKLYELSLDPKKKDSLKLVFNKKLNEALAKSVSNPK
;
A
#
# COMPACT_ATOMS: atom_id res chain seq x y z
N MET A 1 6.48 -44.25 -5.31
CA MET A 1 6.66 -42.80 -5.05
C MET A 1 7.37 -42.15 -6.24
N LYS A 2 6.62 -41.84 -7.31
CA LYS A 2 7.11 -41.16 -8.52
C LYS A 2 5.95 -40.38 -9.15
N THR A 3 5.39 -39.42 -8.42
CA THR A 3 4.30 -38.54 -8.89
C THR A 3 4.28 -37.21 -8.12
N LEU A 4 5.45 -36.67 -7.77
CA LEU A 4 5.54 -35.39 -7.03
C LEU A 4 6.72 -34.52 -7.46
N ILE A 5 7.01 -34.46 -8.77
CA ILE A 5 8.06 -33.60 -9.34
C ILE A 5 7.55 -32.73 -10.51
N VAL A 6 6.27 -32.82 -10.89
CA VAL A 6 5.76 -32.12 -12.09
C VAL A 6 5.03 -30.79 -11.78
N LEU A 7 4.87 -30.38 -10.53
CA LEU A 7 4.12 -29.16 -10.19
C LEU A 7 4.96 -27.87 -9.99
N PHE A 8 6.28 -27.93 -10.12
CA PHE A 8 7.17 -26.77 -9.90
C PHE A 8 7.74 -26.13 -11.19
N ALA A 9 7.18 -26.47 -12.35
CA ALA A 9 7.64 -25.97 -13.66
C ALA A 9 6.73 -24.90 -14.30
N ALA A 10 5.85 -24.26 -13.52
CA ALA A 10 4.95 -23.22 -14.04
C ALA A 10 4.73 -22.10 -13.02
N LEU A 11 5.76 -21.29 -12.74
CA LEU A 11 5.64 -19.85 -12.44
C LEU A 11 7.04 -19.22 -12.34
N GLY A 12 7.87 -19.47 -13.36
CA GLY A 12 9.11 -18.73 -13.58
C GLY A 12 8.89 -17.74 -14.71
N ILE A 13 8.44 -16.53 -14.39
CA ILE A 13 8.62 -15.38 -15.30
C ILE A 13 9.15 -14.21 -14.47
N VAL A 14 10.48 -14.17 -14.42
CA VAL A 14 11.27 -12.96 -14.25
C VAL A 14 11.02 -12.10 -15.50
N VAL A 15 10.35 -10.96 -15.37
CA VAL A 15 10.38 -9.92 -16.42
C VAL A 15 11.20 -8.75 -15.90
N SER A 16 12.44 -8.73 -16.35
CA SER A 16 13.37 -7.61 -16.32
C SER A 16 12.75 -6.39 -17.00
N LEU A 17 12.59 -5.29 -16.27
CA LEU A 17 12.37 -3.97 -16.86
C LEU A 17 13.71 -3.37 -17.24
N THR A 18 14.26 -3.79 -18.38
CA THR A 18 15.29 -3.04 -19.08
C THR A 18 14.66 -2.22 -20.19
N SER A 19 14.95 -0.92 -20.13
CA SER A 19 14.62 0.13 -21.07
C SER A 19 14.75 -0.26 -22.54
N CYS A 20 13.73 0.05 -23.34
CA CYS A 20 13.89 0.35 -24.75
C CYS A 20 13.22 1.70 -25.06
N VAL A 21 14.03 2.76 -24.97
CA VAL A 21 13.95 3.87 -25.90
C VAL A 21 14.56 3.36 -27.20
N GLU A 22 13.79 3.26 -28.28
CA GLU A 22 14.33 3.35 -29.64
C GLU A 22 13.18 3.63 -30.63
N SER A 23 13.31 4.75 -31.32
CA SER A 23 12.47 5.20 -32.42
C SER A 23 12.56 4.24 -33.61
N ASN A 24 11.44 3.92 -34.27
CA ASN A 24 11.48 3.82 -35.74
C ASN A 24 10.13 4.01 -36.43
N LYS A 25 10.21 4.77 -37.52
CA LYS A 25 9.15 5.16 -38.45
C LYS A 25 8.59 3.94 -39.16
N LYS A 26 7.27 3.83 -39.24
CA LYS A 26 6.62 3.38 -40.49
C LYS A 26 5.24 3.99 -40.63
N LYS A 27 5.11 4.80 -41.68
CA LYS A 27 3.90 5.46 -42.16
C LYS A 27 2.90 4.37 -42.57
N GLN A 28 1.76 4.31 -41.91
CA GLN A 28 0.59 3.58 -42.43
C GLN A 28 -0.60 4.53 -42.34
N GLU A 29 -0.99 4.98 -43.53
CA GLU A 29 -2.13 5.83 -43.80
C GLU A 29 -3.39 5.00 -43.54
N ILE A 30 -4.11 5.36 -42.48
CA ILE A 30 -5.46 4.87 -42.20
C ILE A 30 -6.34 6.11 -42.23
N GLU A 31 -7.29 6.11 -43.15
CA GLU A 31 -8.36 7.10 -43.27
C GLU A 31 -9.17 7.11 -41.97
N VAL A 32 -9.04 8.17 -41.17
CA VAL A 32 -9.70 8.30 -39.86
C VAL A 32 -10.94 9.17 -40.05
N ALA A 33 -12.12 8.58 -39.94
CA ALA A 33 -13.36 9.32 -39.69
C ALA A 33 -13.21 10.15 -38.39
N PRO A 34 -13.73 11.38 -38.28
CA PRO A 34 -13.44 12.24 -37.14
C PRO A 34 -13.97 11.63 -35.84
N LEU A 35 -13.06 11.18 -34.96
CA LEU A 35 -13.41 10.82 -33.59
C LEU A 35 -13.53 12.12 -32.79
N GLU A 36 -14.75 12.43 -32.37
CA GLU A 36 -15.02 13.49 -31.39
C GLU A 36 -14.14 13.28 -30.16
N GLU A 37 -13.26 14.24 -29.89
CA GLU A 37 -12.45 14.28 -28.68
C GLU A 37 -13.37 14.46 -27.46
N LYS A 38 -13.69 13.35 -26.78
CA LYS A 38 -14.23 13.43 -25.42
C LYS A 38 -13.20 14.16 -24.54
N PRO A 39 -13.60 15.23 -23.83
CA PRO A 39 -12.66 15.97 -22.99
C PRO A 39 -12.08 15.03 -21.92
N VAL A 40 -10.76 14.85 -21.95
CA VAL A 40 -10.01 14.18 -20.89
C VAL A 40 -10.10 15.05 -19.65
N VAL A 41 -11.08 14.74 -18.79
CA VAL A 41 -11.18 15.29 -17.45
C VAL A 41 -9.87 14.93 -16.73
N LYS A 42 -8.97 15.90 -16.58
CA LYS A 42 -7.83 15.80 -15.66
C LYS A 42 -8.41 15.70 -14.25
N LYS A 43 -8.72 14.48 -13.81
CA LYS A 43 -8.95 14.21 -12.39
C LYS A 43 -7.67 14.57 -11.67
N ASP A 44 -7.72 15.59 -10.83
CA ASP A 44 -6.68 15.86 -9.85
C ASP A 44 -6.41 14.58 -9.05
N THR A 45 -5.34 13.88 -9.41
CA THR A 45 -4.86 12.65 -8.77
C THR A 45 -4.27 12.89 -7.38
N ILE A 46 -4.43 14.10 -6.82
CA ILE A 46 -3.78 14.55 -5.59
C ILE A 46 -4.67 14.36 -4.35
N LYS A 47 -5.45 13.28 -4.31
CA LYS A 47 -5.77 12.65 -3.03
C LYS A 47 -5.03 11.33 -3.03
N LYS A 48 -3.76 11.36 -2.60
CA LYS A 48 -2.98 10.12 -2.40
C LYS A 48 -3.75 9.28 -1.40
N MET A 49 -4.42 8.28 -1.93
CA MET A 49 -5.18 7.31 -1.16
C MET A 49 -4.22 6.53 -0.27
N ASN A 50 -4.59 6.36 1.00
CA ASN A 50 -3.79 5.59 1.93
C ASN A 50 -3.93 4.11 1.60
N LEU A 51 -2.84 3.46 1.19
CA LEU A 51 -2.89 2.07 0.74
C LEU A 51 -3.29 1.12 1.89
N LEU A 52 -2.86 1.39 3.12
CA LEU A 52 -3.21 0.56 4.27
C LEU A 52 -4.70 0.65 4.60
N ASP A 53 -5.29 1.84 4.44
CA ASP A 53 -6.73 2.01 4.62
C ASP A 53 -7.52 1.25 3.55
N GLU A 54 -7.08 1.29 2.29
CA GLU A 54 -7.76 0.53 1.23
C GLU A 54 -7.59 -0.98 1.39
N GLN A 55 -6.44 -1.46 1.87
CA GLN A 55 -6.25 -2.86 2.20
C GLN A 55 -7.17 -3.29 3.35
N ALA A 56 -7.26 -2.49 4.42
CA ALA A 56 -8.14 -2.77 5.55
C ALA A 56 -9.62 -2.78 5.12
N LYS A 57 -10.02 -1.81 4.29
CA LYS A 57 -11.35 -1.74 3.71
C LYS A 57 -11.66 -2.93 2.80
N MET A 58 -10.69 -3.40 2.02
CA MET A 58 -10.85 -4.60 1.20
C MET A 58 -11.08 -5.83 2.09
N LEU A 59 -10.30 -5.98 3.18
CA LEU A 59 -10.51 -7.05 4.16
C LEU A 59 -11.91 -6.97 4.78
N GLY A 60 -12.36 -5.77 5.17
CA GLY A 60 -13.71 -5.55 5.67
C GLY A 60 -14.80 -5.99 4.67
N LYS A 61 -14.61 -5.73 3.38
CA LYS A 61 -15.56 -6.17 2.34
C LYS A 61 -15.56 -7.67 2.09
N VAL A 62 -14.39 -8.30 2.11
CA VAL A 62 -14.25 -9.73 1.78
C VAL A 62 -14.72 -10.60 2.94
N PHE A 63 -14.42 -10.20 4.18
CA PHE A 63 -14.67 -11.01 5.37
C PHE A 63 -15.80 -10.48 6.25
N GLY A 64 -16.23 -9.23 6.07
CA GLY A 64 -17.24 -8.58 6.90
C GLY A 64 -18.68 -9.07 6.70
N ASP A 65 -18.98 -9.62 5.52
CA ASP A 65 -20.31 -10.12 5.16
C ASP A 65 -20.51 -11.61 5.51
N VAL A 66 -19.52 -12.24 6.15
CA VAL A 66 -19.61 -13.62 6.61
C VAL A 66 -20.43 -13.66 7.91
N ASP A 67 -21.48 -14.49 7.97
CA ASP A 67 -22.32 -14.64 9.17
C ASP A 67 -21.64 -15.52 10.25
N THR A 68 -20.44 -15.11 10.65
CA THR A 68 -19.72 -15.65 11.82
C THR A 68 -19.36 -14.51 12.77
N GLU A 69 -19.01 -14.84 14.02
CA GLU A 69 -18.58 -13.84 14.99
C GLU A 69 -17.33 -13.09 14.51
N GLU A 70 -16.40 -13.80 13.84
CA GLU A 70 -15.20 -13.22 13.24
C GLU A 70 -15.54 -12.32 12.06
N GLY A 71 -16.50 -12.71 11.21
CA GLY A 71 -16.95 -11.87 10.10
C GLY A 71 -17.57 -10.56 10.58
N ARG A 72 -18.39 -10.62 11.64
CA ARG A 72 -18.95 -9.41 12.28
C ARG A 72 -17.89 -8.48 12.85
N ALA A 73 -16.72 -8.98 13.24
CA ALA A 73 -15.61 -8.09 13.59
C ALA A 73 -15.22 -7.26 12.35
N PHE A 74 -14.84 -7.91 11.25
CA PHE A 74 -14.39 -7.24 10.02
C PHE A 74 -15.43 -6.31 9.37
N SER A 75 -16.73 -6.50 9.63
CA SER A 75 -17.82 -5.65 9.12
C SER A 75 -17.68 -4.15 9.46
N LYS A 76 -16.93 -3.82 10.52
CA LYS A 76 -16.70 -2.45 10.99
C LYS A 76 -15.37 -1.85 10.52
N VAL A 77 -14.56 -2.60 9.76
CA VAL A 77 -13.24 -2.15 9.30
C VAL A 77 -13.37 -1.29 8.04
N ASN A 78 -13.19 0.03 8.18
CA ASN A 78 -13.24 0.99 7.08
C ASN A 78 -11.87 1.57 6.74
N ASN A 79 -10.92 1.46 7.66
CA ASN A 79 -9.55 1.98 7.55
C ASN A 79 -8.60 1.12 8.39
N TYR A 80 -7.30 1.40 8.33
CA TYR A 80 -6.30 0.61 9.04
C TYR A 80 -6.40 0.75 10.56
N GLN A 81 -6.84 1.89 11.09
CA GLN A 81 -7.01 2.08 12.53
C GLN A 81 -8.11 1.17 13.08
N ASP A 82 -9.25 1.08 12.38
CA ASP A 82 -10.34 0.18 12.77
C ASP A 82 -9.86 -1.27 12.85
N LEU A 83 -8.99 -1.69 11.91
CA LEU A 83 -8.39 -3.02 11.90
C LEU A 83 -7.48 -3.24 13.13
N LEU A 84 -6.70 -2.24 13.54
CA LEU A 84 -5.87 -2.33 14.74
C LEU A 84 -6.70 -2.39 16.03
N GLU A 85 -7.82 -1.68 16.08
CA GLU A 85 -8.71 -1.67 17.24
C GLU A 85 -9.34 -3.04 17.45
N GLN A 86 -9.85 -3.64 16.38
CA GLN A 86 -10.52 -4.93 16.42
C GLN A 86 -9.55 -6.10 16.49
N GLY A 87 -8.33 -5.94 15.97
CA GLY A 87 -7.30 -6.97 16.02
C GLY A 87 -6.91 -7.31 17.45
N ASN A 88 -6.68 -8.61 17.70
CA ASN A 88 -6.21 -9.12 18.99
C ASN A 88 -4.68 -8.96 19.14
N PHE A 89 -4.21 -7.71 19.16
CA PHE A 89 -2.81 -7.37 19.38
C PHE A 89 -2.58 -6.89 20.82
N SER A 90 -1.39 -7.15 21.37
CA SER A 90 -1.01 -6.57 22.67
C SER A 90 -0.97 -5.03 22.59
N PRO A 91 -1.18 -4.30 23.71
CA PRO A 91 -1.16 -2.83 23.72
C PRO A 91 0.11 -2.22 23.13
N ASP A 92 1.27 -2.83 23.42
CA ASP A 92 2.56 -2.37 22.91
C ASP A 92 2.68 -2.53 21.38
N ILE A 93 2.19 -3.65 20.84
CA ILE A 93 2.17 -3.89 19.40
C ILE A 93 1.19 -2.92 18.72
N LYS A 94 -0.03 -2.73 19.27
CA LYS A 94 -0.99 -1.75 18.73
C LYS A 94 -0.37 -0.37 18.66
N LYS A 95 0.25 0.09 19.76
CA LYS A 95 0.93 1.39 19.82
C LYS A 95 2.00 1.51 18.73
N HIS A 96 2.83 0.48 18.55
CA HIS A 96 3.85 0.48 17.51
C HIS A 96 3.26 0.61 16.10
N LEU A 97 2.19 -0.16 15.80
CA LEU A 97 1.52 -0.12 14.50
C LEU A 97 0.82 1.23 14.24
N TYR A 98 0.21 1.85 15.26
CA TYR A 98 -0.33 3.21 15.16
C TYR A 98 0.74 4.25 14.84
N GLU A 99 1.90 4.15 15.48
CA GLU A 99 3.01 5.07 15.24
C GLU A 99 3.58 4.95 13.82
N GLN A 100 3.69 3.72 13.30
CA GLN A 100 4.08 3.46 11.91
C GLN A 100 3.03 3.99 10.92
N TYR A 101 1.76 3.71 11.18
CA TYR A 101 0.65 4.22 10.37
C TYR A 101 0.64 5.75 10.30
N LYS A 102 0.83 6.44 11.44
CA LYS A 102 0.92 7.89 11.49
C LYS A 102 2.09 8.44 10.68
N LEU A 103 3.25 7.79 10.74
CA LEU A 103 4.41 8.19 9.94
C LEU A 103 4.11 8.05 8.44
N TYR A 104 3.47 6.95 8.05
CA TYR A 104 3.04 6.72 6.68
C TYR A 104 2.02 7.77 6.21
N GLU A 105 0.98 8.06 7.00
CA GLU A 105 -0.02 9.09 6.67
C GLU A 105 0.63 10.46 6.44
N LEU A 106 1.56 10.87 7.32
CA LEU A 106 2.33 12.10 7.16
C LEU A 106 3.19 12.12 5.89
N SER A 107 3.67 10.96 5.44
CA SER A 107 4.48 10.85 4.22
C SER A 107 3.68 10.99 2.92
N LEU A 108 2.37 10.72 2.99
CA LEU A 108 1.47 10.85 1.84
C LEU A 108 1.12 12.31 1.55
N ASP A 109 1.10 13.16 2.57
CA ASP A 109 0.79 14.58 2.41
C ASP A 109 2.06 15.43 2.16
N PRO A 110 2.27 15.95 0.93
CA PRO A 110 3.43 16.78 0.63
C PRO A 110 3.49 18.08 1.46
N LYS A 111 2.37 18.53 2.04
CA LYS A 111 2.31 19.71 2.91
C LYS A 111 2.73 19.41 4.35
N LYS A 112 2.78 18.13 4.74
CA LYS A 112 3.16 17.70 6.11
C LYS A 112 4.61 17.23 6.22
N LYS A 113 5.47 17.55 5.24
CA LYS A 113 6.90 17.17 5.25
C LYS A 113 7.63 17.62 6.51
N ASP A 114 7.33 18.80 7.04
CA ASP A 114 7.98 19.30 8.25
C ASP A 114 7.53 18.51 9.50
N SER A 115 6.23 18.20 9.58
CA SER A 115 5.69 17.32 10.64
C SER A 115 6.29 15.92 10.54
N LEU A 116 6.44 15.38 9.33
CA LEU A 116 7.08 14.08 9.10
C LEU A 116 8.54 14.10 9.58
N LYS A 117 9.31 15.11 9.17
CA LYS A 117 10.72 15.27 9.55
C LYS A 117 10.88 15.35 11.07
N LEU A 118 10.01 16.12 11.74
CA LEU A 118 10.02 16.25 13.19
C LEU A 118 9.79 14.89 13.89
N VAL A 119 8.73 14.18 13.49
CA VAL A 119 8.39 12.87 14.08
C VAL A 119 9.48 11.83 13.80
N PHE A 120 10.00 11.80 12.57
CA PHE A 120 11.09 10.90 12.17
C PHE A 120 12.35 11.14 13.00
N ASN A 121 12.81 12.39 13.08
CA ASN A 121 14.02 12.75 13.84
C ASN A 121 13.88 12.44 15.33
N LYS A 122 12.69 12.68 15.92
CA LYS A 122 12.43 12.31 17.30
C LYS A 122 12.62 10.81 17.52
N LYS A 123 12.01 9.97 16.68
CA LYS A 123 12.13 8.50 16.78
C LYS A 123 13.55 8.01 16.55
N LEU A 124 14.26 8.61 15.60
CA LEU A 124 15.67 8.29 15.33
C LEU A 124 16.55 8.61 16.56
N ASN A 125 16.36 9.79 17.15
CA ASN A 125 17.12 10.19 18.35
C ASN A 125 16.79 9.34 19.57
N GLU A 126 15.52 8.96 19.76
CA GLU A 126 15.12 8.02 20.82
C GLU A 126 15.77 6.64 20.63
N ALA A 127 15.85 6.15 19.40
CA ALA A 127 16.52 4.87 19.09
C ALA A 127 18.03 4.96 19.34
N LEU A 128 18.68 6.05 18.92
CA LEU A 128 20.10 6.31 19.18
C LEU A 128 20.38 6.37 20.68
N ALA A 129 19.58 7.13 21.44
CA ALA A 129 19.72 7.24 22.89
C ALA A 129 19.62 5.86 23.57
N LYS A 130 18.65 5.02 23.16
CA LYS A 130 18.50 3.65 23.67
C LYS A 130 19.70 2.75 23.34
N SER A 131 20.29 2.89 22.14
CA SER A 131 21.48 2.12 21.75
C SER A 131 22.73 2.54 22.51
N VAL A 132 22.84 3.81 22.89
CA VAL A 132 23.97 4.34 23.67
C VAL A 132 23.81 4.02 25.16
N SER A 133 22.58 4.04 25.70
CA SER A 133 22.32 3.74 27.11
C SER A 133 22.31 2.24 27.45
N ASN A 134 22.12 1.38 26.45
CA ASN A 134 22.23 -0.09 26.57
C ASN A 134 23.27 -0.60 25.56
N PRO A 135 24.58 -0.39 25.81
CA PRO A 135 25.60 -1.05 25.01
C PRO A 135 25.42 -2.56 25.16
N LYS A 136 25.24 -3.26 24.04
CA LYS A 136 25.31 -4.73 23.99
C LYS A 136 26.74 -5.20 24.20
#